data_AF-A0A9P1CUW7-F1
#
_entry.id   AF-A0A9P1CUW7-F1
#
_cell.length_a   1.000
_cell.length_b   1.000
_cell.length_c   1.000
_cell.angle_alpha   90.00
_cell.angle_beta   90.00
_cell.angle_gamma   90.00
#
_symmetry.space_group_name_H-M   'P 1'
#
loop_
_entity.id
_entity.type
_entity.pdbx_description
1 polymer ?
#
loop_
_entity_poly.entity_id
_entity_poly.type
_entity_poly.pdbx_seq_one_letter_code
_entity_poly.pdbx_strand_id
1 'polypeptide(L)'
;MTWRLFSLLCILGAERYAETEITCDDDTDSGAVSDASLLQMNLKLNSLPPACRIWQHTYILNASCEHFGLGQAAGFLVSGASRSGTRFLTQLFQGLGMNVSHHSDAARGADGAVSWIHGLHRSGCTVPSWQSPRFFSKAFLMLRDPLKQIPSRAESTDDFDWLEFARCAADFGPTTATADTADTADTADMADDRLRLALKHYVLQNSFVEKYAEKSFWVEDVNAHHPATLDIIHAICEEFGSSHAHCNDVKLRKLSGALPIHSEPGVKWPQLASIDRPFAAMAQILTRRHGKDVAVDDQLPEMAWGFDCDFHNDLWSCALPPEAGSLLDRSFSLQDMIRSKDTALCAEQLPPLNGSMVLSVSVARTGSETLSQMLAESSGLHLHDHQCNAHTLLEHGAGHVIVSLRHPVSRIVSGMQWHTRLHNLSLSIEAALNSSNMSKISKSQAKAAAGDDEQSDNGQLSHGAYSLQKEVFSFDDFNHSYVDALRNTSDPNHRIALDVQYRPYSNSIFMPVVDFYMKGVTNEELSRVSFVCTCTLKEDMDRVSNELNLNLDTEAFLQHQRCSEILTHESVSSSDDPEVQLQWLSQRNIDWIREIYAADEAFYLQHCSHCESIANQAA
;
A
#
# COMPACT_ATOMS: atom_id res chain seq x y z
N MET A 1 -15.86 31.64 -72.11
CA MET A 1 -14.54 31.37 -72.72
C MET A 1 -13.69 30.64 -71.68
N THR A 2 -13.30 29.38 -72.01
CA THR A 2 -12.20 28.53 -71.46
C THR A 2 -12.15 28.30 -69.93
N TRP A 3 -12.42 27.13 -69.31
CA TRP A 3 -12.01 25.70 -69.45
C TRP A 3 -10.50 25.41 -69.32
N ARG A 4 -10.12 24.64 -68.27
CA ARG A 4 -9.11 23.55 -68.11
C ARG A 4 -8.72 23.45 -66.61
N LEU A 5 -8.83 22.35 -65.84
CA LEU A 5 -8.67 20.90 -66.02
C LEU A 5 -7.21 20.46 -66.19
N PHE A 6 -6.65 19.81 -65.16
CA PHE A 6 -5.59 18.81 -65.28
C PHE A 6 -5.69 17.78 -64.13
N SER A 7 -6.25 16.62 -64.46
CA SER A 7 -5.93 15.33 -63.87
C SER A 7 -4.66 14.79 -64.54
N LEU A 8 -3.84 14.02 -63.82
CA LEU A 8 -2.92 13.07 -64.45
C LEU A 8 -3.05 11.71 -63.73
N LEU A 9 -3.44 10.71 -64.51
CA LEU A 9 -3.46 9.28 -64.19
C LEU A 9 -2.08 8.66 -64.48
N CYS A 10 -1.76 7.64 -63.67
CA CYS A 10 -1.09 6.35 -63.96
C CYS A 10 0.04 6.23 -65.01
N ILE A 11 1.11 5.52 -64.64
CA ILE A 11 1.68 4.39 -65.42
C ILE A 11 2.57 3.47 -64.55
N LEU A 12 2.13 2.20 -64.47
CA LEU A 12 2.82 0.90 -64.53
C LEU A 12 3.86 0.46 -63.47
N GLY A 13 3.62 -0.74 -62.94
CA GLY A 13 4.61 -1.57 -62.26
C GLY A 13 4.03 -2.83 -61.59
N ALA A 14 3.22 -3.61 -62.30
CA ALA A 14 2.82 -4.95 -61.87
C ALA A 14 3.86 -5.97 -62.34
N GLU A 15 4.45 -6.74 -61.42
CA GLU A 15 5.10 -8.00 -61.74
C GLU A 15 4.43 -9.16 -60.99
N ARG A 16 4.22 -10.22 -61.77
CA ARG A 16 3.48 -11.44 -61.50
C ARG A 16 4.24 -12.35 -60.53
N TYR A 17 3.52 -13.05 -59.66
CA TYR A 17 3.80 -14.47 -59.38
C TYR A 17 2.48 -15.23 -59.18
N ALA A 18 2.54 -16.49 -59.58
CA ALA A 18 1.47 -17.30 -60.14
C ALA A 18 0.30 -17.63 -59.20
N GLU A 19 -0.87 -17.73 -59.82
CA GLU A 19 -1.99 -18.55 -59.36
C GLU A 19 -1.54 -20.02 -59.26
N THR A 20 -1.74 -20.61 -58.09
CA THR A 20 -1.94 -22.04 -57.96
C THR A 20 -3.30 -22.20 -57.32
N GLU A 21 -4.27 -22.70 -58.10
CA GLU A 21 -5.54 -23.21 -57.61
C GLU A 21 -5.26 -24.23 -56.50
N ILE A 22 -5.72 -23.93 -55.29
CA ILE A 22 -5.84 -24.94 -54.24
C ILE A 22 -7.19 -25.60 -54.47
N THR A 23 -7.17 -26.75 -55.13
CA THR A 23 -8.26 -27.71 -55.09
C THR A 23 -8.38 -28.25 -53.66
N CYS A 24 -9.57 -28.16 -53.09
CA CYS A 24 -9.91 -28.85 -51.84
C CYS A 24 -10.02 -30.35 -52.16
N ASP A 25 -8.95 -31.10 -51.91
CA ASP A 25 -9.05 -32.54 -51.73
C ASP A 25 -9.30 -32.82 -50.24
N ASP A 26 -10.46 -33.42 -49.98
CA ASP A 26 -10.73 -34.19 -48.78
C ASP A 26 -9.74 -35.35 -48.72
N ASP A 27 -8.72 -35.25 -47.88
CA ASP A 27 -8.09 -36.45 -47.32
C ASP A 27 -7.54 -36.18 -45.93
N THR A 28 -7.92 -37.10 -45.04
CA THR A 28 -7.47 -37.24 -43.67
C THR A 28 -5.95 -37.37 -43.60
N ASP A 29 -5.26 -36.37 -43.07
CA ASP A 29 -3.94 -36.60 -42.50
C ASP A 29 -3.64 -35.66 -41.33
N SER A 30 -3.38 -36.27 -40.17
CA SER A 30 -2.98 -35.62 -38.94
C SER A 30 -1.57 -35.04 -39.09
N GLY A 31 -1.47 -33.78 -39.53
CA GLY A 31 -0.21 -33.05 -39.67
C GLY A 31 0.44 -32.77 -38.32
N ALA A 32 1.37 -33.64 -37.91
CA ALA A 32 2.32 -33.33 -36.86
C ALA A 32 3.18 -32.13 -37.29
N VAL A 33 3.15 -31.06 -36.49
CA VAL A 33 4.04 -29.90 -36.64
C VAL A 33 5.48 -30.41 -36.56
N SER A 34 6.27 -30.19 -37.61
CA SER A 34 7.66 -30.65 -37.65
C SER A 34 8.52 -29.94 -36.60
N ASP A 35 9.44 -30.68 -35.96
CA ASP A 35 10.39 -30.19 -34.94
C ASP A 35 11.17 -28.94 -35.38
N ALA A 36 11.38 -28.75 -36.69
CA ALA A 36 12.06 -27.58 -37.24
C ALA A 36 11.25 -26.28 -37.11
N SER A 37 9.91 -26.36 -37.14
CA SER A 37 9.01 -25.20 -36.98
C SER A 37 8.94 -24.75 -35.53
N LEU A 38 8.98 -25.70 -34.59
CA LEU A 38 9.11 -25.44 -33.15
C LEU A 38 10.47 -24.83 -32.80
N LEU A 39 11.56 -25.29 -33.43
CA LEU A 39 12.90 -24.73 -33.22
C LEU A 39 13.02 -23.29 -33.74
N GLN A 40 12.43 -22.98 -34.90
CA GLN A 40 12.41 -21.61 -35.44
C GLN A 40 11.52 -20.66 -34.63
N MET A 41 10.39 -21.13 -34.07
CA MET A 41 9.61 -20.35 -33.12
C MET A 41 10.44 -20.05 -31.86
N ASN A 42 11.06 -21.06 -31.24
CA ASN A 42 11.88 -20.86 -30.03
C ASN A 42 13.07 -19.90 -30.24
N LEU A 43 13.70 -19.91 -31.42
CA LEU A 43 14.78 -18.97 -31.76
C LEU A 43 14.28 -17.53 -31.95
N LYS A 44 13.07 -17.32 -32.50
CA LYS A 44 12.43 -15.99 -32.57
C LYS A 44 11.94 -15.52 -31.20
N LEU A 45 11.42 -16.41 -30.35
CA LEU A 45 10.96 -16.09 -29.00
C LEU A 45 12.08 -15.50 -28.12
N ASN A 46 13.31 -16.02 -28.24
CA ASN A 46 14.46 -15.51 -27.51
C ASN A 46 14.98 -14.13 -27.99
N SER A 47 14.46 -13.63 -29.12
CA SER A 47 14.86 -12.34 -29.71
C SER A 47 13.87 -11.19 -29.45
N LEU A 48 12.73 -11.47 -28.82
CA LEU A 48 11.74 -10.45 -28.48
C LEU A 48 12.22 -9.56 -27.33
N PRO A 49 11.83 -8.26 -27.31
CA PRO A 49 12.08 -7.40 -26.16
C PRO A 49 11.55 -8.05 -24.87
N PRO A 50 12.23 -7.87 -23.72
CA PRO A 50 11.76 -8.43 -22.44
C PRO A 50 10.29 -8.10 -22.14
N ALA A 51 9.85 -6.88 -22.47
CA ALA A 51 8.47 -6.43 -22.32
C ALA A 51 7.44 -7.25 -23.15
N CYS A 52 7.89 -7.97 -24.18
CA CYS A 52 7.02 -8.77 -25.04
C CYS A 52 6.88 -10.23 -24.61
N ARG A 53 7.71 -10.71 -23.66
CA ARG A 53 7.68 -12.12 -23.21
C ARG A 53 6.37 -12.50 -22.55
N ILE A 54 5.76 -11.57 -21.79
CA ILE A 54 4.47 -11.78 -21.12
C ILE A 54 3.40 -12.28 -22.10
N TRP A 55 3.36 -11.74 -23.32
CA TRP A 55 2.29 -12.01 -24.28
C TRP A 55 2.29 -13.47 -24.71
N GLN A 56 3.44 -14.12 -24.81
CA GLN A 56 3.58 -15.54 -25.17
C GLN A 56 2.78 -16.46 -24.23
N HIS A 57 2.57 -15.99 -22.99
CA HIS A 57 1.82 -16.68 -21.95
C HIS A 57 0.36 -16.24 -21.87
N THR A 58 -0.18 -15.55 -22.88
CA THR A 58 -1.55 -15.02 -22.87
C THR A 58 -2.31 -15.30 -24.16
N TYR A 59 -3.64 -15.33 -24.05
CA TYR A 59 -4.55 -15.32 -25.20
C TYR A 59 -4.97 -13.90 -25.61
N ILE A 60 -4.16 -12.87 -25.35
CA ILE A 60 -4.51 -11.48 -25.65
C ILE A 60 -3.74 -11.00 -26.87
N LEU A 61 -4.41 -10.40 -27.84
CA LEU A 61 -3.74 -9.83 -29.00
C LEU A 61 -2.86 -8.64 -28.59
N ASN A 62 -1.62 -8.60 -29.08
CA ASN A 62 -0.78 -7.42 -28.98
C ASN A 62 -0.03 -7.19 -30.30
N ALA A 63 -0.45 -6.15 -31.03
CA ALA A 63 0.14 -5.83 -32.32
C ALA A 63 1.60 -5.36 -32.21
N SER A 64 1.97 -4.65 -31.13
CA SER A 64 3.33 -4.13 -30.92
C SER A 64 4.35 -5.22 -30.63
N CYS A 65 3.92 -6.33 -30.04
CA CYS A 65 4.74 -7.51 -29.77
C CYS A 65 4.56 -8.62 -30.81
N GLU A 66 3.88 -8.34 -31.92
CA GLU A 66 3.55 -9.30 -32.97
C GLU A 66 2.86 -10.57 -32.46
N HIS A 67 2.09 -10.46 -31.36
CA HIS A 67 1.45 -11.59 -30.72
C HIS A 67 0.01 -11.73 -31.21
N PHE A 68 -0.18 -12.68 -32.13
CA PHE A 68 -1.45 -12.96 -32.81
C PHE A 68 -1.82 -14.44 -32.66
N GLY A 69 -3.10 -14.71 -32.44
CA GLY A 69 -3.64 -16.07 -32.39
C GLY A 69 -3.95 -16.65 -33.76
N LEU A 70 -4.43 -17.90 -33.79
CA LEU A 70 -4.97 -18.52 -34.99
C LEU A 70 -6.36 -17.92 -35.29
N GLY A 71 -6.38 -16.86 -36.08
CA GLY A 71 -7.58 -16.16 -36.53
C GLY A 71 -7.73 -14.75 -35.97
N GLN A 72 -8.81 -14.06 -36.37
CA GLN A 72 -9.07 -12.69 -35.94
C GLN A 72 -9.39 -12.66 -34.44
N ALA A 73 -8.64 -11.87 -33.69
CA ALA A 73 -8.97 -11.60 -32.29
C ALA A 73 -10.33 -10.90 -32.21
N ALA A 74 -11.14 -11.31 -31.24
CA ALA A 74 -12.49 -10.79 -31.05
C ALA A 74 -12.80 -10.74 -29.56
N GLY A 75 -13.76 -9.91 -29.18
CA GLY A 75 -14.28 -9.85 -27.81
C GLY A 75 -13.28 -9.37 -26.76
N PHE A 76 -13.80 -9.13 -25.56
CA PHE A 76 -13.02 -8.74 -24.39
C PHE A 76 -12.83 -9.91 -23.40
N LEU A 77 -11.78 -9.81 -22.59
CA LEU A 77 -11.60 -10.62 -21.39
C LEU A 77 -11.67 -9.71 -20.16
N VAL A 78 -12.52 -10.04 -19.19
CA VAL A 78 -12.33 -9.55 -17.82
C VAL A 78 -11.75 -10.69 -16.99
N SER A 79 -10.56 -10.47 -16.46
CA SER A 79 -9.80 -11.47 -15.69
C SER A 79 -9.33 -10.91 -14.36
N GLY A 80 -8.91 -11.78 -13.47
CA GLY A 80 -8.42 -11.49 -12.13
C GLY A 80 -8.24 -12.80 -11.38
N ALA A 81 -7.91 -12.72 -10.10
CA ALA A 81 -7.88 -13.89 -9.24
C ALA A 81 -9.27 -14.54 -9.12
N SER A 82 -9.33 -15.84 -8.87
CA SER A 82 -10.61 -16.51 -8.76
C SER A 82 -11.35 -16.14 -7.46
N ARG A 83 -12.69 -16.22 -7.43
CA ARG A 83 -13.59 -15.59 -6.40
C ARG A 83 -13.65 -14.05 -6.40
N SER A 84 -13.17 -13.37 -7.44
CA SER A 84 -13.32 -11.91 -7.60
C SER A 84 -14.73 -11.43 -7.99
N GLY A 85 -15.75 -12.29 -7.99
CA GLY A 85 -17.08 -11.92 -8.51
C GLY A 85 -17.28 -12.14 -10.02
N THR A 86 -16.53 -13.07 -10.62
CA THR A 86 -16.61 -13.37 -12.06
C THR A 86 -18.03 -13.71 -12.51
N ARG A 87 -18.77 -14.52 -11.73
CA ARG A 87 -20.16 -14.90 -12.04
C ARG A 87 -21.13 -13.73 -11.95
N PHE A 88 -20.95 -12.85 -10.94
CA PHE A 88 -21.73 -11.62 -10.82
C PHE A 88 -21.57 -10.77 -12.08
N LEU A 89 -20.33 -10.57 -12.53
CA LEU A 89 -20.06 -9.73 -13.68
C LEU A 89 -20.52 -10.37 -15.00
N THR A 90 -20.40 -11.69 -15.16
CA THR A 90 -21.01 -12.41 -16.29
C THR A 90 -22.51 -12.16 -16.35
N GLN A 91 -23.23 -12.32 -15.22
CA GLN A 91 -24.67 -12.10 -15.16
C GLN A 91 -25.05 -10.64 -15.42
N LEU A 92 -24.22 -9.69 -14.96
CA LEU A 92 -24.42 -8.27 -15.25
C LEU A 92 -24.37 -7.99 -16.75
N PHE A 93 -23.31 -8.43 -17.44
CA PHE A 93 -23.16 -8.23 -18.88
C PHE A 93 -24.26 -8.96 -19.68
N GLN A 94 -24.61 -10.20 -19.30
CA GLN A 94 -25.74 -10.91 -19.89
C GLN A 94 -27.06 -10.17 -19.68
N GLY A 95 -27.27 -9.61 -18.49
CA GLY A 95 -28.43 -8.78 -18.17
C GLY A 95 -28.48 -7.50 -18.99
N LEU A 96 -27.33 -6.92 -19.33
CA LEU A 96 -27.23 -5.78 -20.25
C LEU A 96 -27.57 -6.17 -21.69
N GLY A 97 -27.43 -7.46 -22.05
CA GLY A 97 -27.79 -8.02 -23.35
C GLY A 97 -26.61 -8.56 -24.14
N MET A 98 -25.45 -8.71 -23.50
CA MET A 98 -24.21 -9.18 -24.12
C MET A 98 -24.12 -10.71 -24.07
N ASN A 99 -23.56 -11.31 -25.11
CA ASN A 99 -23.17 -12.72 -25.18
C ASN A 99 -21.77 -12.91 -24.57
N VAL A 100 -21.72 -12.87 -23.24
CA VAL A 100 -20.51 -13.06 -22.45
C VAL A 100 -20.59 -14.39 -21.71
N SER A 101 -19.51 -15.17 -21.73
CA SER A 101 -19.43 -16.44 -21.00
C SER A 101 -18.67 -16.32 -19.68
N HIS A 102 -18.98 -17.21 -18.76
CA HIS A 102 -18.16 -17.54 -17.61
C HIS A 102 -17.18 -18.67 -17.96
N HIS A 103 -16.11 -18.79 -17.18
CA HIS A 103 -15.10 -19.84 -17.39
C HIS A 103 -15.61 -21.27 -17.23
N SER A 104 -16.77 -21.47 -16.60
CA SER A 104 -17.40 -22.77 -16.42
C SER A 104 -18.36 -23.15 -17.55
N ASP A 105 -18.66 -22.23 -18.47
CA ASP A 105 -19.65 -22.45 -19.53
C ASP A 105 -19.07 -23.35 -20.61
N ALA A 106 -19.92 -24.03 -21.39
CA ALA A 106 -19.46 -24.99 -22.41
C ALA A 106 -18.75 -24.34 -23.61
N ALA A 107 -18.96 -23.05 -23.85
CA ALA A 107 -18.39 -22.33 -24.97
C ALA A 107 -18.11 -20.88 -24.61
N ARG A 108 -17.17 -20.28 -25.35
CA ARG A 108 -16.86 -18.85 -25.28
C ARG A 108 -18.01 -18.01 -25.82
N GLY A 109 -18.39 -16.96 -25.10
CA GLY A 109 -19.34 -15.94 -25.57
C GLY A 109 -18.80 -15.16 -26.77
N ALA A 110 -19.68 -14.77 -27.69
CA ALA A 110 -19.28 -14.04 -28.90
C ALA A 110 -18.70 -12.65 -28.60
N ASP A 111 -19.19 -11.99 -27.54
CA ASP A 111 -18.78 -10.63 -27.18
C ASP A 111 -17.59 -10.64 -26.21
N GLY A 112 -17.40 -11.71 -25.43
CA GLY A 112 -16.30 -11.80 -24.50
C GLY A 112 -16.46 -12.89 -23.46
N ALA A 113 -15.57 -12.85 -22.47
CA ALA A 113 -15.61 -13.76 -21.33
C ALA A 113 -15.23 -13.02 -20.04
N VAL A 114 -15.82 -13.45 -18.92
CA VAL A 114 -15.33 -13.14 -17.57
C VAL A 114 -14.73 -14.42 -17.00
N SER A 115 -13.41 -14.45 -16.92
CA SER A 115 -12.68 -15.67 -16.59
C SER A 115 -11.32 -15.39 -15.96
N TRP A 116 -11.02 -16.09 -14.87
CA TRP A 116 -9.72 -16.05 -14.24
C TRP A 116 -8.66 -16.93 -14.94
N ILE A 117 -9.06 -17.99 -15.65
CA ILE A 117 -8.14 -18.95 -16.30
C ILE A 117 -7.80 -18.58 -17.75
N HIS A 118 -8.75 -18.03 -18.52
CA HIS A 118 -8.62 -17.91 -19.97
C HIS A 118 -7.72 -16.74 -20.43
N GLY A 119 -7.11 -16.00 -19.49
CA GLY A 119 -6.06 -15.05 -19.79
C GLY A 119 -4.67 -15.69 -19.93
N LEU A 120 -4.51 -16.93 -19.46
CA LEU A 120 -3.25 -17.66 -19.47
C LEU A 120 -3.21 -18.64 -20.65
N HIS A 121 -2.09 -18.60 -21.39
CA HIS A 121 -1.71 -19.58 -22.39
C HIS A 121 -0.41 -20.25 -21.96
N ARG A 122 -0.42 -21.56 -21.70
CA ARG A 122 0.81 -22.35 -21.50
C ARG A 122 0.64 -23.74 -22.05
N SER A 123 1.60 -24.18 -22.85
CA SER A 123 1.65 -25.55 -23.36
C SER A 123 1.74 -26.53 -22.19
N GLY A 124 0.79 -27.47 -22.10
CA GLY A 124 0.72 -28.46 -21.03
C GLY A 124 -0.23 -28.11 -19.88
N CYS A 125 -0.76 -26.88 -19.83
CA CYS A 125 -1.83 -26.53 -18.90
C CYS A 125 -3.19 -26.77 -19.54
N THR A 126 -3.92 -27.76 -19.03
CA THR A 126 -5.28 -28.03 -19.49
C THR A 126 -6.22 -26.97 -18.93
N VAL A 127 -6.78 -26.14 -19.79
CA VAL A 127 -7.82 -25.18 -19.42
C VAL A 127 -9.16 -25.93 -19.29
N PRO A 128 -9.84 -25.87 -18.12
CA PRO A 128 -11.17 -26.47 -17.98
C PRO A 128 -12.20 -25.72 -18.82
N SER A 129 -13.18 -26.46 -19.33
CA SER A 129 -14.32 -25.97 -20.12
C SER A 129 -14.06 -25.74 -21.60
N TRP A 130 -13.33 -24.69 -22.00
CA TRP A 130 -13.11 -24.44 -23.43
C TRP A 130 -11.70 -23.94 -23.72
N GLN A 131 -11.16 -24.44 -24.83
CA GLN A 131 -9.96 -23.85 -25.41
C GLN A 131 -10.38 -22.68 -26.28
N SER A 132 -9.69 -21.54 -26.13
CA SER A 132 -9.89 -20.41 -27.01
C SER A 132 -8.88 -20.49 -28.16
N PRO A 133 -9.25 -20.96 -29.37
CA PRO A 133 -8.35 -20.86 -30.51
C PRO A 133 -8.15 -19.38 -30.93
N ARG A 134 -9.10 -18.51 -30.56
CA ARG A 134 -9.08 -17.08 -30.88
C ARG A 134 -8.57 -16.27 -29.71
N PHE A 135 -7.74 -15.28 -29.98
CA PHE A 135 -7.29 -14.35 -28.95
C PHE A 135 -8.40 -13.35 -28.62
N PHE A 136 -8.34 -12.79 -27.42
CA PHE A 136 -9.12 -11.63 -27.03
C PHE A 136 -8.50 -10.38 -27.65
N SER A 137 -9.35 -9.46 -28.08
CA SER A 137 -8.89 -8.16 -28.57
C SER A 137 -8.39 -7.27 -27.42
N LYS A 138 -9.00 -7.41 -26.24
CA LYS A 138 -8.74 -6.60 -25.05
C LYS A 138 -8.86 -7.38 -23.76
N ALA A 139 -8.19 -6.89 -22.73
CA ALA A 139 -8.26 -7.42 -21.39
C ALA A 139 -8.44 -6.32 -20.33
N PHE A 140 -9.20 -6.64 -19.29
CA PHE A 140 -9.43 -5.79 -18.13
C PHE A 140 -9.17 -6.59 -16.86
N LEU A 141 -8.55 -5.95 -15.87
CA LEU A 141 -8.31 -6.53 -14.55
C LEU A 141 -9.48 -6.20 -13.61
N MET A 142 -10.16 -7.23 -13.13
CA MET A 142 -11.16 -7.12 -12.06
C MET A 142 -10.52 -7.56 -10.74
N LEU A 143 -10.55 -6.66 -9.77
CA LEU A 143 -10.09 -6.88 -8.40
C LEU A 143 -11.28 -7.03 -7.46
N ARG A 144 -11.05 -7.70 -6.33
CA ARG A 144 -11.95 -7.76 -5.19
C ARG A 144 -11.11 -7.55 -3.94
N ASP A 145 -11.73 -6.98 -2.90
CA ASP A 145 -11.12 -6.80 -1.59
C ASP A 145 -10.39 -8.09 -1.14
N PRO A 146 -9.06 -8.05 -0.95
CA PRO A 146 -8.28 -9.25 -0.62
C PRO A 146 -8.77 -9.93 0.66
N LEU A 147 -9.23 -9.16 1.65
CA LEU A 147 -9.73 -9.68 2.92
C LEU A 147 -11.05 -10.43 2.79
N LYS A 148 -11.74 -10.29 1.65
CA LYS A 148 -12.95 -11.05 1.31
C LYS A 148 -12.66 -12.16 0.30
N GLN A 149 -11.78 -11.90 -0.66
CA GLN A 149 -11.51 -12.82 -1.76
C GLN A 149 -10.67 -14.02 -1.34
N ILE A 150 -9.60 -13.77 -0.58
CA ILE A 150 -8.65 -14.79 -0.15
C ILE A 150 -9.35 -15.86 0.70
N PRO A 151 -10.10 -15.53 1.78
CA PRO A 151 -10.83 -16.55 2.54
C PRO A 151 -11.87 -17.27 1.69
N SER A 152 -12.57 -16.55 0.80
CA SER A 152 -13.54 -17.17 -0.12
C SER A 152 -12.91 -18.22 -1.04
N ARG A 153 -11.66 -18.00 -1.46
CA ARG A 153 -10.91 -18.98 -2.25
C ARG A 153 -10.43 -20.13 -1.38
N ALA A 154 -10.01 -19.87 -0.15
CA ALA A 154 -9.54 -20.90 0.80
C ALA A 154 -10.65 -21.88 1.22
N GLU A 155 -11.89 -21.39 1.39
CA GLU A 155 -13.06 -22.18 1.78
C GLU A 155 -13.72 -22.91 0.59
N SER A 156 -13.43 -22.48 -0.63
CA SER A 156 -14.04 -23.02 -1.84
C SER A 156 -13.68 -24.50 -2.04
N THR A 157 -14.69 -25.37 -1.95
CA THR A 157 -14.60 -26.79 -2.29
C THR A 157 -14.98 -27.08 -3.75
N ASP A 158 -15.09 -26.06 -4.62
CA ASP A 158 -15.47 -26.22 -6.03
C ASP A 158 -14.70 -27.41 -6.67
N ASP A 159 -15.43 -28.33 -7.34
CA ASP A 159 -14.97 -29.62 -7.90
C ASP A 159 -13.80 -29.53 -8.91
N PHE A 160 -13.36 -28.32 -9.25
CA PHE A 160 -12.20 -28.09 -10.09
C PHE A 160 -10.97 -27.93 -9.20
N ASP A 161 -9.91 -28.72 -9.42
CA ASP A 161 -8.61 -28.54 -8.78
C ASP A 161 -7.97 -27.23 -9.27
N TRP A 162 -8.52 -26.12 -8.80
CA TRP A 162 -8.09 -24.77 -9.15
C TRP A 162 -6.60 -24.57 -8.84
N LEU A 163 -6.10 -25.30 -7.84
CA LEU A 163 -4.72 -25.25 -7.41
C LEU A 163 -3.81 -25.98 -8.41
N GLU A 164 -4.22 -27.14 -8.92
CA GLU A 164 -3.52 -27.82 -10.02
C GLU A 164 -3.34 -26.87 -11.22
N PHE A 165 -4.42 -26.20 -11.64
CA PHE A 165 -4.34 -25.23 -12.73
C PHE A 165 -3.44 -24.04 -12.38
N ALA A 166 -3.59 -23.46 -11.18
CA ALA A 166 -2.79 -22.32 -10.75
C ALA A 166 -1.29 -22.67 -10.68
N ARG A 167 -0.94 -23.85 -10.17
CA ARG A 167 0.45 -24.36 -10.11
C ARG A 167 1.00 -24.69 -11.50
N CYS A 168 0.14 -24.99 -12.45
CA CYS A 168 0.57 -25.12 -13.84
C CYS A 168 1.04 -23.78 -14.43
N ALA A 169 0.61 -22.64 -13.88
CA ALA A 169 0.91 -21.31 -14.42
C ALA A 169 1.96 -20.54 -13.63
N ALA A 170 2.01 -20.76 -12.33
CA ALA A 170 2.69 -19.91 -11.39
C ALA A 170 3.48 -20.71 -10.35
N ASP A 171 4.57 -20.13 -9.89
CA ASP A 171 5.42 -20.70 -8.86
C ASP A 171 4.86 -20.36 -7.47
N PHE A 172 4.37 -21.38 -6.78
CA PHE A 172 3.90 -21.28 -5.40
C PHE A 172 5.04 -21.48 -4.38
N GLY A 173 6.26 -21.71 -4.85
CA GLY A 173 7.42 -22.09 -4.05
C GLY A 173 7.36 -23.53 -3.54
N PRO A 174 8.35 -23.95 -2.73
CA PRO A 174 8.34 -25.26 -2.11
C PRO A 174 7.10 -25.40 -1.22
N THR A 175 6.24 -26.36 -1.54
CA THR A 175 5.06 -26.69 -0.74
C THR A 175 5.48 -27.63 0.38
N THR A 176 5.27 -27.23 1.64
CA THR A 176 5.47 -28.09 2.81
C THR A 176 4.49 -29.24 2.87
N ALA A 177 3.33 -29.11 2.23
CA ALA A 177 2.33 -30.16 2.13
C ALA A 177 2.62 -31.07 0.92
N THR A 178 3.23 -32.23 1.18
CA THR A 178 3.05 -33.38 0.29
C THR A 178 1.59 -33.83 0.44
N ALA A 179 0.86 -33.87 -0.67
CA ALA A 179 -0.52 -34.35 -0.73
C ALA A 179 -0.70 -35.79 -0.16
N ASP A 180 0.40 -36.51 0.05
CA ASP A 180 0.44 -37.90 0.53
C ASP A 180 0.35 -38.08 2.06
N THR A 181 0.25 -37.01 2.86
CA THR A 181 0.14 -37.11 4.35
C THR A 181 -1.22 -36.71 4.92
N ALA A 182 -2.25 -36.63 4.07
CA ALA A 182 -3.61 -36.20 4.41
C ALA A 182 -4.31 -37.00 5.52
N ASP A 183 -3.81 -38.17 5.91
CA ASP A 183 -4.43 -39.03 6.92
C ASP A 183 -4.07 -38.67 8.38
N THR A 184 -3.15 -37.73 8.63
CA THR A 184 -2.74 -37.38 10.02
C THR A 184 -2.57 -35.89 10.33
N ALA A 185 -2.82 -34.99 9.37
CA ALA A 185 -2.68 -33.55 9.61
C ALA A 185 -3.84 -32.98 10.45
N ASP A 186 -3.54 -32.09 11.38
CA ASP A 186 -4.55 -31.39 12.18
C ASP A 186 -5.40 -30.48 11.28
N THR A 187 -6.70 -30.38 11.58
CA THR A 187 -7.67 -29.65 10.74
C THR A 187 -7.36 -28.15 10.63
N ALA A 188 -6.69 -27.58 11.65
CA ALA A 188 -6.25 -26.20 11.67
C ALA A 188 -5.09 -25.94 10.68
N ASP A 189 -4.10 -26.84 10.64
CA ASP A 189 -2.94 -26.73 9.72
C ASP A 189 -3.40 -26.75 8.25
N MET A 190 -4.42 -27.56 7.94
CA MET A 190 -5.01 -27.60 6.60
C MET A 190 -5.73 -26.30 6.22
N ALA A 191 -6.38 -25.61 7.16
CA ALA A 191 -7.07 -24.35 6.90
C ALA A 191 -6.07 -23.24 6.62
N ASP A 192 -5.00 -23.16 7.42
CA ASP A 192 -3.92 -22.19 7.25
C ASP A 192 -3.16 -22.41 5.93
N ASP A 193 -2.91 -23.66 5.55
CA ASP A 193 -2.29 -24.01 4.27
C ASP A 193 -3.17 -23.60 3.08
N ARG A 194 -4.49 -23.83 3.14
CA ARG A 194 -5.43 -23.36 2.10
C ARG A 194 -5.46 -21.84 2.01
N LEU A 195 -5.45 -21.16 3.15
CA LEU A 195 -5.41 -19.70 3.20
C LEU A 195 -4.10 -19.16 2.62
N ARG A 196 -2.96 -19.80 2.91
CA ARG A 196 -1.65 -19.48 2.32
C ARG A 196 -1.67 -19.62 0.81
N LEU A 197 -2.17 -20.74 0.28
CA LEU A 197 -2.27 -20.98 -1.15
C LEU A 197 -3.24 -19.99 -1.84
N ALA A 198 -4.35 -19.66 -1.19
CA ALA A 198 -5.29 -18.66 -1.68
C ALA A 198 -4.66 -17.25 -1.76
N LEU A 199 -3.89 -16.86 -0.73
CA LEU A 199 -3.15 -15.61 -0.69
C LEU A 199 -2.08 -15.54 -1.81
N LYS A 200 -1.31 -16.61 -2.01
CA LYS A 200 -0.36 -16.72 -3.13
C LYS A 200 -1.06 -16.60 -4.49
N HIS A 201 -2.16 -17.33 -4.69
CA HIS A 201 -2.93 -17.25 -5.92
C HIS A 201 -3.46 -15.84 -6.18
N TYR A 202 -3.94 -15.14 -5.15
CA TYR A 202 -4.40 -13.76 -5.27
C TYR A 202 -3.31 -12.86 -5.87
N VAL A 203 -2.11 -12.88 -5.28
CA VAL A 203 -0.99 -12.05 -5.74
C VAL A 203 -0.52 -12.47 -7.13
N LEU A 204 -0.25 -13.76 -7.33
CA LEU A 204 0.31 -14.28 -8.59
C LEU A 204 -0.65 -14.03 -9.76
N GLN A 205 -1.94 -14.32 -9.60
CA GLN A 205 -2.92 -14.16 -10.67
C GLN A 205 -3.18 -12.68 -10.98
N ASN A 206 -3.38 -11.83 -9.97
CA ASN A 206 -3.68 -10.42 -10.21
C ASN A 206 -2.45 -9.68 -10.79
N SER A 207 -1.25 -9.94 -10.28
CA SER A 207 -0.02 -9.35 -10.82
C SER A 207 0.29 -9.81 -12.25
N PHE A 208 -0.07 -11.04 -12.62
CA PHE A 208 0.06 -11.51 -13.99
C PHE A 208 -0.91 -10.78 -14.93
N VAL A 209 -2.20 -10.70 -14.54
CA VAL A 209 -3.25 -10.03 -15.32
C VAL A 209 -2.96 -8.53 -15.48
N GLU A 210 -2.41 -7.89 -14.44
CA GLU A 210 -1.98 -6.48 -14.46
C GLU A 210 -1.03 -6.17 -15.62
N LYS A 211 -0.18 -7.11 -16.04
CA LYS A 211 0.81 -6.88 -17.11
C LYS A 211 0.23 -6.73 -18.51
N TYR A 212 -0.98 -7.24 -18.75
CA TYR A 212 -1.61 -7.20 -20.07
C TYR A 212 -2.99 -6.53 -20.08
N ALA A 213 -3.55 -6.21 -18.91
CA ALA A 213 -4.83 -5.50 -18.83
C ALA A 213 -4.68 -4.03 -19.24
N GLU A 214 -5.65 -3.49 -19.97
CA GLU A 214 -5.67 -2.06 -20.34
C GLU A 214 -6.03 -1.17 -19.14
N LYS A 215 -6.97 -1.66 -18.32
CA LYS A 215 -7.47 -0.96 -17.12
C LYS A 215 -7.82 -1.96 -16.03
N SER A 216 -7.85 -1.49 -14.79
CA SER A 216 -8.29 -2.24 -13.62
C SER A 216 -9.48 -1.58 -12.94
N PHE A 217 -10.36 -2.37 -12.34
CA PHE A 217 -11.45 -1.87 -11.48
C PHE A 217 -11.76 -2.85 -10.35
N TRP A 218 -12.40 -2.36 -9.29
CA TRP A 218 -12.90 -3.19 -8.19
C TRP A 218 -14.33 -3.61 -8.43
N VAL A 219 -14.64 -4.88 -8.23
CA VAL A 219 -15.99 -5.42 -8.42
C VAL A 219 -17.01 -4.78 -7.47
N GLU A 220 -16.59 -4.42 -6.26
CA GLU A 220 -17.44 -3.75 -5.27
C GLU A 220 -17.89 -2.36 -5.74
N ASP A 221 -17.06 -1.70 -6.55
CA ASP A 221 -17.28 -0.34 -7.00
C ASP A 221 -18.31 -0.28 -8.15
N VAL A 222 -18.56 -1.42 -8.81
CA VAL A 222 -19.66 -1.61 -9.79
C VAL A 222 -21.01 -1.44 -9.11
N ASN A 223 -21.14 -1.94 -7.87
CA ASN A 223 -22.36 -1.81 -7.07
C ASN A 223 -22.43 -0.47 -6.33
N ALA A 224 -21.28 0.12 -5.99
CA ALA A 224 -21.20 1.40 -5.28
C ALA A 224 -21.41 2.63 -6.17
N HIS A 225 -21.61 2.45 -7.49
CA HIS A 225 -21.80 3.55 -8.45
C HIS A 225 -20.56 4.45 -8.60
N HIS A 226 -19.37 3.87 -8.50
CA HIS A 226 -18.13 4.63 -8.61
C HIS A 226 -17.89 5.10 -10.07
N PRO A 227 -17.72 6.42 -10.35
CA PRO A 227 -17.64 6.94 -11.71
C PRO A 227 -16.58 6.27 -12.58
N ALA A 228 -15.36 6.10 -12.08
CA ALA A 228 -14.28 5.49 -12.85
C ALA A 228 -14.56 4.02 -13.23
N THR A 229 -15.29 3.30 -12.38
CA THR A 229 -15.69 1.90 -12.66
C THR A 229 -16.79 1.88 -13.70
N LEU A 230 -17.77 2.79 -13.61
CA LEU A 230 -18.80 2.94 -14.63
C LEU A 230 -18.17 3.28 -15.98
N ASP A 231 -17.21 4.20 -16.04
CA ASP A 231 -16.50 4.57 -17.27
C ASP A 231 -15.82 3.35 -17.93
N ILE A 232 -15.25 2.44 -17.14
CA ILE A 232 -14.66 1.20 -17.65
C ILE A 232 -15.75 0.27 -18.20
N ILE A 233 -16.87 0.11 -17.49
CA ILE A 233 -18.00 -0.70 -17.97
C ILE A 233 -18.60 -0.10 -19.25
N HIS A 234 -18.71 1.22 -19.33
CA HIS A 234 -19.15 1.92 -20.54
C HIS A 234 -18.17 1.71 -21.68
N ALA A 235 -16.86 1.85 -21.45
CA ALA A 235 -15.83 1.59 -22.46
C ALA A 235 -15.90 0.14 -22.98
N ILE A 236 -16.09 -0.84 -22.09
CA ILE A 236 -16.33 -2.24 -22.46
C ILE A 236 -17.57 -2.35 -23.34
N CYS A 237 -18.66 -1.64 -23.06
CA CYS A 237 -19.87 -1.67 -23.87
C CYS A 237 -19.73 -0.94 -25.22
N GLU A 238 -19.01 0.18 -25.26
CA GLU A 238 -18.87 1.06 -26.44
C GLU A 238 -18.11 0.39 -27.57
N GLU A 239 -17.11 -0.43 -27.25
CA GLU A 239 -16.29 -1.13 -28.24
C GLU A 239 -17.06 -2.10 -29.14
N PHE A 240 -18.28 -2.50 -28.76
CA PHE A 240 -19.05 -3.51 -29.49
C PHE A 240 -20.08 -2.95 -30.46
N GLY A 241 -20.05 -1.65 -30.78
CA GLY A 241 -20.68 -1.10 -31.97
C GLY A 241 -22.21 -1.21 -32.02
N SER A 242 -22.88 -0.07 -31.84
CA SER A 242 -24.27 0.19 -32.25
C SER A 242 -25.39 -0.59 -31.54
N SER A 243 -25.43 -0.50 -30.21
CA SER A 243 -26.49 0.30 -29.59
C SER A 243 -26.16 0.60 -28.13
N HIS A 244 -25.83 1.87 -27.86
CA HIS A 244 -25.85 2.46 -26.51
C HIS A 244 -27.16 2.18 -25.75
N ALA A 245 -28.21 1.69 -26.43
CA ALA A 245 -29.48 1.30 -25.83
C ALA A 245 -29.35 0.23 -24.73
N HIS A 246 -28.35 -0.65 -24.82
CA HIS A 246 -28.24 -1.82 -23.93
C HIS A 246 -27.45 -1.55 -22.64
N CYS A 247 -26.40 -0.71 -22.69
CA CYS A 247 -25.65 -0.25 -21.52
C CYS A 247 -26.02 1.18 -21.15
N ASN A 248 -27.25 1.37 -20.65
CA ASN A 248 -27.62 2.62 -20.01
C ASN A 248 -27.48 2.52 -18.48
N ASP A 249 -27.10 3.63 -17.86
CA ASP A 249 -26.93 3.75 -16.41
C ASP A 249 -28.10 3.19 -15.62
N VAL A 250 -29.33 3.47 -16.05
CA VAL A 250 -30.53 3.05 -15.30
C VAL A 250 -30.60 1.52 -15.20
N LYS A 251 -30.32 0.83 -16.31
CA LYS A 251 -30.32 -0.64 -16.37
C LYS A 251 -29.14 -1.21 -15.59
N LEU A 252 -27.95 -0.63 -15.74
CA LEU A 252 -26.75 -1.03 -15.02
C LEU A 252 -26.97 -0.94 -13.50
N ARG A 253 -27.48 0.20 -13.01
CA ARG A 253 -27.80 0.44 -11.59
C ARG A 253 -28.86 -0.53 -11.05
N LYS A 254 -29.90 -0.80 -11.84
CA LYS A 254 -30.95 -1.74 -11.44
C LYS A 254 -30.43 -3.16 -11.31
N LEU A 255 -29.56 -3.59 -12.22
CA LEU A 255 -29.00 -4.94 -12.23
C LEU A 255 -27.93 -5.11 -11.13
N SER A 256 -27.04 -4.13 -10.98
CA SER A 256 -25.97 -4.16 -9.98
C SER A 256 -26.53 -4.22 -8.55
N GLY A 257 -27.58 -3.43 -8.26
CA GLY A 257 -28.26 -3.47 -6.96
C GLY A 257 -29.09 -4.73 -6.68
N ALA A 258 -29.45 -5.51 -7.72
CA ALA A 258 -30.27 -6.71 -7.57
C ALA A 258 -29.44 -8.00 -7.39
N LEU A 259 -28.15 -7.96 -7.74
CA LEU A 259 -27.26 -9.12 -7.67
C LEU A 259 -26.43 -9.06 -6.38
N PRO A 260 -26.56 -10.03 -5.46
CA PRO A 260 -25.82 -10.02 -4.21
C PRO A 260 -24.32 -10.27 -4.47
N ILE A 261 -23.47 -9.43 -3.90
CA ILE A 261 -22.07 -9.78 -3.65
C ILE A 261 -22.05 -10.48 -2.29
N HIS A 262 -21.70 -11.77 -2.26
CA HIS A 262 -21.64 -12.52 -1.01
C HIS A 262 -20.69 -11.84 -0.01
N SER A 263 -21.23 -11.49 1.17
CA SER A 263 -20.43 -11.08 2.33
C SER A 263 -19.93 -12.35 3.02
N GLU A 264 -18.63 -12.59 2.93
CA GLU A 264 -17.99 -13.73 3.61
C GLU A 264 -17.22 -13.24 4.85
N PRO A 265 -16.90 -14.12 5.81
CA PRO A 265 -16.16 -13.74 7.01
C PRO A 265 -14.83 -13.11 6.59
N GLY A 266 -14.59 -11.88 7.02
CA GLY A 266 -13.36 -11.18 6.70
C GLY A 266 -12.21 -11.71 7.54
N VAL A 267 -11.18 -12.26 6.91
CA VAL A 267 -9.85 -12.36 7.54
C VAL A 267 -9.28 -10.95 7.70
N LYS A 268 -8.33 -10.77 8.61
CA LYS A 268 -7.65 -9.49 8.80
C LYS A 268 -6.22 -9.53 8.25
N TRP A 269 -5.63 -8.37 8.00
CA TRP A 269 -4.24 -8.27 7.55
C TRP A 269 -3.22 -8.93 8.50
N PRO A 270 -3.31 -8.77 9.84
CA PRO A 270 -2.40 -9.46 10.75
C PRO A 270 -2.45 -10.98 10.62
N GLN A 271 -3.63 -11.55 10.38
CA GLN A 271 -3.80 -12.98 10.14
C GLN A 271 -3.15 -13.41 8.82
N LEU A 272 -3.31 -12.65 7.74
CA LEU A 272 -2.62 -12.95 6.48
C LEU A 272 -1.09 -12.84 6.61
N ALA A 273 -0.62 -11.83 7.36
CA ALA A 273 0.79 -11.62 7.61
C ALA A 273 1.41 -12.77 8.45
N SER A 274 0.68 -13.35 9.41
CA SER A 274 1.17 -14.52 10.15
C SER A 274 1.24 -15.79 9.31
N ILE A 275 0.44 -15.88 8.24
CA ILE A 275 0.38 -17.04 7.34
C ILE A 275 1.51 -17.02 6.31
N ASP A 276 1.68 -15.89 5.61
CA ASP A 276 2.73 -15.66 4.61
C ASP A 276 2.96 -14.16 4.44
N ARG A 277 3.84 -13.62 5.28
CA ARG A 277 4.11 -12.18 5.36
C ARG A 277 4.55 -11.55 4.03
N PRO A 278 5.50 -12.12 3.26
CA PRO A 278 5.85 -11.55 1.96
C PRO A 278 4.66 -11.41 1.02
N PHE A 279 3.80 -12.43 0.93
CA PHE A 279 2.62 -12.37 0.08
C PHE A 279 1.52 -11.45 0.63
N ALA A 280 1.37 -11.33 1.95
CA ALA A 280 0.48 -10.35 2.56
C ALA A 280 0.90 -8.92 2.20
N ALA A 281 2.21 -8.61 2.28
CA ALA A 281 2.74 -7.32 1.86
C ALA A 281 2.51 -7.05 0.36
N MET A 282 2.76 -8.04 -0.51
CA MET A 282 2.48 -7.91 -1.95
C MET A 282 0.98 -7.69 -2.24
N ALA A 283 0.07 -8.32 -1.48
CA ALA A 283 -1.36 -8.08 -1.60
C ALA A 283 -1.75 -6.64 -1.16
N GLN A 284 -1.12 -6.11 -0.10
CA GLN A 284 -1.30 -4.70 0.30
C GLN A 284 -0.76 -3.73 -0.76
N ILE A 285 0.40 -4.03 -1.36
CA ILE A 285 0.99 -3.24 -2.45
C ILE A 285 0.03 -3.22 -3.66
N LEU A 286 -0.52 -4.37 -4.06
CA LEU A 286 -1.53 -4.44 -5.13
C LEU A 286 -2.77 -3.61 -4.80
N THR A 287 -3.26 -3.69 -3.57
CA THR A 287 -4.44 -2.94 -3.12
C THR A 287 -4.23 -1.43 -3.28
N ARG A 288 -3.10 -0.92 -2.78
CA ARG A 288 -2.73 0.49 -2.90
C ARG A 288 -2.48 0.92 -4.35
N ARG A 289 -1.75 0.11 -5.11
CA ARG A 289 -1.44 0.39 -6.52
C ARG A 289 -2.70 0.54 -7.38
N HIS A 290 -3.78 -0.14 -7.02
CA HIS A 290 -5.08 -0.04 -7.69
C HIS A 290 -6.09 0.88 -6.98
N GLY A 291 -5.60 1.84 -6.18
CA GLY A 291 -6.38 2.97 -5.70
C GLY A 291 -7.29 2.68 -4.49
N LYS A 292 -7.01 1.62 -3.71
CA LYS A 292 -7.64 1.43 -2.40
C LYS A 292 -6.61 1.52 -1.28
N ASP A 293 -6.99 2.19 -0.21
CA ASP A 293 -6.14 2.34 0.95
C ASP A 293 -6.15 1.07 1.81
N VAL A 294 -4.99 0.75 2.36
CA VAL A 294 -4.86 -0.18 3.47
C VAL A 294 -4.87 0.65 4.74
N ALA A 295 -5.74 0.28 5.69
CA ALA A 295 -5.82 0.97 6.96
C ALA A 295 -4.42 1.11 7.58
N VAL A 296 -4.12 2.30 8.07
CA VAL A 296 -2.79 2.68 8.58
C VAL A 296 -2.22 1.64 9.55
N ASP A 297 -3.05 1.14 10.45
CA ASP A 297 -2.73 0.15 11.49
C ASP A 297 -2.35 -1.21 10.92
N ASP A 298 -2.83 -1.53 9.72
CA ASP A 298 -2.65 -2.82 9.07
C ASP A 298 -1.43 -2.82 8.13
N GLN A 299 -0.87 -1.66 7.79
CA GLN A 299 0.19 -1.56 6.79
C GLN A 299 1.48 -2.23 7.24
N LEU A 300 2.00 -3.14 6.40
CA LEU A 300 3.28 -3.79 6.61
C LEU A 300 4.43 -2.88 6.13
N PRO A 301 5.55 -2.81 6.85
CA PRO A 301 6.71 -2.00 6.46
C PRO A 301 7.27 -2.35 5.07
N GLU A 302 7.18 -3.61 4.66
CA GLU A 302 7.65 -4.08 3.35
C GLU A 302 6.94 -3.42 2.16
N MET A 303 5.76 -2.81 2.36
CA MET A 303 5.03 -2.11 1.31
C MET A 303 5.85 -1.04 0.59
N ALA A 304 6.79 -0.39 1.29
CA ALA A 304 7.56 0.71 0.74
C ALA A 304 8.61 0.30 -0.32
N TRP A 305 8.82 -1.00 -0.54
CA TRP A 305 9.77 -1.51 -1.52
C TRP A 305 9.14 -1.95 -2.84
N GLY A 306 7.82 -2.05 -2.91
CA GLY A 306 7.16 -2.67 -4.04
C GLY A 306 7.48 -4.17 -4.15
N PHE A 307 7.19 -4.76 -5.31
CA PHE A 307 7.56 -6.13 -5.63
C PHE A 307 7.66 -6.29 -7.14
N ASP A 308 8.45 -7.27 -7.55
CA ASP A 308 8.65 -7.62 -8.94
C ASP A 308 8.11 -9.02 -9.21
N CYS A 309 7.67 -9.22 -10.45
CA CYS A 309 7.24 -10.52 -10.94
C CYS A 309 7.81 -10.77 -12.33
N ASP A 310 8.23 -12.00 -12.56
CA ASP A 310 8.74 -12.46 -13.84
C ASP A 310 8.53 -13.98 -14.00
N PHE A 311 8.74 -14.47 -15.21
CA PHE A 311 8.77 -15.89 -15.51
C PHE A 311 10.11 -16.51 -15.13
N HIS A 312 10.07 -17.53 -14.29
CA HIS A 312 11.19 -18.40 -13.95
C HIS A 312 10.83 -19.84 -14.27
N ASN A 313 11.57 -20.49 -15.18
CA ASN A 313 11.24 -21.83 -15.68
C ASN A 313 9.79 -21.93 -16.21
N ASP A 314 9.37 -20.92 -16.98
CA ASP A 314 8.01 -20.76 -17.53
C ASP A 314 6.88 -20.68 -16.48
N LEU A 315 7.22 -20.48 -15.20
CA LEU A 315 6.26 -20.23 -14.13
C LEU A 315 6.29 -18.75 -13.76
N TRP A 316 5.11 -18.14 -13.67
CA TRP A 316 4.98 -16.78 -13.15
C TRP A 316 5.30 -16.77 -11.66
N SER A 317 6.23 -15.92 -11.25
CA SER A 317 6.68 -15.82 -9.86
C SER A 317 6.73 -14.37 -9.45
N CYS A 318 6.51 -14.10 -8.16
CA CYS A 318 6.60 -12.77 -7.59
C CYS A 318 7.42 -12.83 -6.31
N ALA A 319 8.26 -11.81 -6.09
CA ALA A 319 9.04 -11.69 -4.88
C ALA A 319 9.16 -10.22 -4.46
N LEU A 320 9.19 -10.00 -3.16
CA LEU A 320 9.73 -8.76 -2.61
C LEU A 320 11.23 -8.67 -2.95
N PRO A 321 11.77 -7.45 -3.14
CA PRO A 321 13.22 -7.26 -3.20
C PRO A 321 13.91 -7.89 -1.98
N PRO A 322 15.15 -8.40 -2.10
CA PRO A 322 15.85 -9.05 -0.98
C PRO A 322 15.92 -8.19 0.29
N GLU A 323 16.03 -6.87 0.14
CA GLU A 323 16.07 -5.92 1.26
C GLU A 323 14.75 -5.85 2.03
N ALA A 324 13.62 -6.04 1.35
CA ALA A 324 12.29 -6.08 1.96
C ALA A 324 12.00 -7.47 2.54
N GLY A 325 12.33 -8.54 1.82
CA GLY A 325 12.11 -9.92 2.29
C GLY A 325 12.88 -10.27 3.56
N SER A 326 14.02 -9.62 3.81
CA SER A 326 14.85 -9.78 5.01
C SER A 326 14.74 -8.62 6.00
N LEU A 327 13.80 -7.69 5.78
CA LEU A 327 13.73 -6.40 6.50
C LEU A 327 13.74 -6.56 8.02
N LEU A 328 13.01 -7.56 8.54
CA LEU A 328 12.86 -7.81 9.97
C LEU A 328 13.94 -8.73 10.56
N ASP A 329 14.81 -9.30 9.74
CA ASP A 329 15.88 -10.23 10.17
C ASP A 329 17.26 -9.58 10.26
N ARG A 330 17.39 -8.34 9.78
CA ARG A 330 18.64 -7.59 9.76
C ARG A 330 18.68 -6.54 10.86
N SER A 331 19.88 -6.10 11.22
CA SER A 331 20.08 -5.04 12.21
C SER A 331 19.28 -3.76 11.88
N PHE A 332 18.82 -3.07 12.94
CA PHE A 332 18.17 -1.77 12.81
C PHE A 332 19.01 -0.76 12.01
N SER A 333 18.35 0.03 11.18
CA SER A 333 18.96 1.05 10.32
C SER A 333 18.01 2.23 10.16
N LEU A 334 18.56 3.44 10.31
CA LEU A 334 17.82 4.67 10.06
C LEU A 334 17.34 4.77 8.62
N GLN A 335 18.12 4.27 7.66
CA GLN A 335 17.77 4.34 6.24
C GLN A 335 16.57 3.45 5.91
N ASP A 336 16.47 2.28 6.53
CA ASP A 336 15.35 1.38 6.32
C ASP A 336 14.09 1.90 6.98
N MET A 337 14.22 2.47 8.17
CA MET A 337 13.14 3.18 8.82
C MET A 337 12.63 4.35 7.96
N ILE A 338 13.51 5.22 7.47
CA ILE A 338 13.13 6.33 6.59
C ILE A 338 12.42 5.81 5.35
N ARG A 339 12.96 4.79 4.71
CA ARG A 339 12.37 4.21 3.50
C ARG A 339 11.00 3.59 3.76
N SER A 340 10.80 3.00 4.93
CA SER A 340 9.52 2.41 5.33
C SER A 340 8.43 3.45 5.62
N LYS A 341 8.78 4.73 5.79
CA LYS A 341 7.82 5.81 5.98
C LYS A 341 7.24 6.28 4.67
N ASP A 342 5.95 6.58 4.69
CA ASP A 342 5.20 7.02 3.52
C ASP A 342 5.21 8.55 3.40
N THR A 343 6.34 9.07 2.92
CA THR A 343 6.51 10.53 2.77
C THR A 343 5.60 11.16 1.71
N ALA A 344 5.03 10.36 0.79
CA ALA A 344 4.14 10.87 -0.24
C ALA A 344 2.79 11.32 0.34
N LEU A 345 2.32 10.66 1.41
CA LEU A 345 1.02 10.99 2.01
C LEU A 345 0.98 12.43 2.54
N CYS A 346 2.10 12.94 3.09
CA CYS A 346 2.17 14.32 3.54
C CYS A 346 1.78 15.27 2.40
N ALA A 347 2.43 15.16 1.23
CA ALA A 347 2.13 16.00 0.08
C ALA A 347 0.67 15.89 -0.40
N GLU A 348 0.11 14.68 -0.38
CA GLU A 348 -1.28 14.40 -0.78
C GLU A 348 -2.31 15.00 0.18
N GLN A 349 -1.97 15.11 1.47
CA GLN A 349 -2.87 15.59 2.52
C GLN A 349 -2.72 17.08 2.84
N LEU A 350 -1.64 17.72 2.38
CA LEU A 350 -1.43 19.15 2.64
C LEU A 350 -2.54 19.99 1.97
N PRO A 351 -3.20 20.89 2.72
CA PRO A 351 -4.08 21.86 2.09
C PRO A 351 -3.25 22.83 1.23
N PRO A 352 -3.88 23.56 0.28
CA PRO A 352 -3.21 24.61 -0.47
C PRO A 352 -2.57 25.63 0.48
N LEU A 353 -1.25 25.73 0.47
CA LEU A 353 -0.52 26.68 1.31
C LEU A 353 -0.39 28.02 0.59
N ASN A 354 -0.35 29.11 1.35
CA ASN A 354 0.02 30.41 0.83
C ASN A 354 1.46 30.73 1.24
N GLY A 355 2.21 31.41 0.36
CA GLY A 355 3.62 31.76 0.56
C GLY A 355 3.94 32.63 1.78
N SER A 356 2.95 32.98 2.61
CA SER A 356 3.12 33.67 3.88
C SER A 356 2.91 32.79 5.12
N MET A 357 2.48 31.53 4.96
CA MET A 357 2.26 30.62 6.08
C MET A 357 3.59 30.22 6.73
N VAL A 358 3.63 30.26 8.06
CA VAL A 358 4.71 29.68 8.87
C VAL A 358 4.20 28.39 9.46
N LEU A 359 4.88 27.28 9.13
CA LEU A 359 4.52 25.94 9.57
C LEU A 359 5.66 25.34 10.39
N SER A 360 5.38 24.30 11.15
CA SER A 360 6.41 23.50 11.81
C SER A 360 6.44 22.09 11.25
N VAL A 361 7.64 21.53 11.11
CA VAL A 361 7.76 20.06 11.02
C VAL A 361 7.48 19.46 12.39
N SER A 362 6.66 18.43 12.43
CA SER A 362 6.31 17.77 13.69
C SER A 362 7.36 16.71 14.01
N VAL A 363 8.54 17.13 14.50
CA VAL A 363 9.50 16.15 15.04
C VAL A 363 8.90 15.53 16.30
N ALA A 364 8.82 14.22 16.39
CA ALA A 364 8.22 13.58 17.55
C ALA A 364 9.03 13.88 18.83
N ARG A 365 8.33 14.20 19.92
CA ARG A 365 8.90 14.39 21.28
C ARG A 365 9.89 15.56 21.45
N THR A 366 9.79 16.57 20.59
CA THR A 366 10.55 17.83 20.63
C THR A 366 9.67 19.04 20.97
N GLY A 367 8.48 18.82 21.55
CA GLY A 367 7.48 19.87 21.76
C GLY A 367 6.69 20.25 20.51
N SER A 368 6.65 19.37 19.50
CA SER A 368 5.95 19.60 18.22
C SER A 368 4.47 19.92 18.36
N GLU A 369 3.77 19.31 19.33
CA GLU A 369 2.36 19.62 19.59
C GLU A 369 2.18 21.08 20.05
N THR A 370 2.88 21.46 21.12
CA THR A 370 2.92 22.83 21.64
C THR A 370 3.27 23.83 20.54
N LEU A 371 4.28 23.52 19.72
CA LEU A 371 4.69 24.38 18.60
C LEU A 371 3.58 24.52 17.53
N SER A 372 2.95 23.40 17.15
CA SER A 372 1.89 23.39 16.13
C SER A 372 0.65 24.14 16.61
N GLN A 373 0.33 24.07 17.90
CA GLN A 373 -0.76 24.84 18.50
C GLN A 373 -0.45 26.34 18.54
N MET A 374 0.77 26.74 18.93
CA MET A 374 1.19 28.16 18.89
C MET A 374 1.09 28.73 17.47
N LEU A 375 1.49 27.97 16.45
CA LEU A 375 1.44 28.44 15.06
C LEU A 375 0.04 28.44 14.47
N ALA A 376 -0.86 27.57 14.92
CA ALA A 376 -2.24 27.51 14.45
C ALA A 376 -2.98 28.82 14.68
N GLU A 377 -2.71 29.53 15.77
CA GLU A 377 -3.30 30.85 16.06
C GLU A 377 -2.91 31.91 15.01
N SER A 378 -1.70 31.83 14.47
CA SER A 378 -1.18 32.78 13.48
C SER A 378 -1.49 32.40 12.03
N SER A 379 -1.48 31.11 11.72
CA SER A 379 -1.62 30.59 10.36
C SER A 379 -3.05 30.16 10.02
N GLY A 380 -3.89 29.93 11.03
CA GLY A 380 -5.20 29.31 10.88
C GLY A 380 -5.13 27.81 10.53
N LEU A 381 -3.94 27.21 10.57
CA LEU A 381 -3.72 25.80 10.24
C LEU A 381 -2.97 25.10 11.37
N HIS A 382 -3.59 24.08 11.94
CA HIS A 382 -2.93 23.16 12.86
C HIS A 382 -2.46 21.93 12.08
N LEU A 383 -1.15 21.84 11.82
CA LEU A 383 -0.53 20.71 11.13
C LEU A 383 0.39 19.95 12.09
N HIS A 384 -0.07 18.80 12.57
CA HIS A 384 0.71 17.88 13.41
C HIS A 384 0.96 16.54 12.70
N ASP A 385 1.75 16.58 11.62
CA ASP A 385 2.09 15.38 10.84
C ASP A 385 3.59 15.05 10.93
N HIS A 386 3.89 13.90 11.55
CA HIS A 386 5.24 13.36 11.70
C HIS A 386 5.86 12.84 10.40
N GLN A 387 5.08 12.73 9.31
CA GLN A 387 5.54 12.25 8.00
C GLN A 387 6.03 13.38 7.08
N CYS A 388 5.78 14.64 7.45
CA CYS A 388 6.21 15.80 6.68
C CYS A 388 7.67 16.20 7.00
N ASN A 389 8.43 16.54 5.97
CA ASN A 389 9.75 17.17 6.09
C ASN A 389 9.72 18.64 5.64
N ALA A 390 10.76 19.40 6.00
CA ALA A 390 10.79 20.84 5.78
C ALA A 390 10.77 21.21 4.29
N HIS A 391 11.49 20.45 3.46
CA HIS A 391 11.52 20.67 2.02
C HIS A 391 10.13 20.50 1.39
N THR A 392 9.39 19.44 1.75
CA THR A 392 8.03 19.20 1.26
C THR A 392 7.11 20.38 1.58
N LEU A 393 7.17 20.90 2.80
CA LEU A 393 6.37 22.07 3.19
C LEU A 393 6.73 23.32 2.37
N LEU A 394 8.03 23.57 2.16
CA LEU A 394 8.50 24.72 1.36
C LEU A 394 8.12 24.60 -0.11
N GLU A 395 8.26 23.41 -0.71
CA GLU A 395 7.85 23.12 -2.09
C GLU A 395 6.34 23.29 -2.29
N HIS A 396 5.54 22.91 -1.28
CA HIS A 396 4.08 23.08 -1.29
C HIS A 396 3.63 24.50 -0.98
N GLY A 397 4.55 25.43 -0.77
CA GLY A 397 4.27 26.86 -0.68
C GLY A 397 4.23 27.42 0.74
N ALA A 398 4.71 26.70 1.77
CA ALA A 398 4.93 27.32 3.08
C ALA A 398 5.93 28.47 2.94
N GLY A 399 5.66 29.63 3.53
CA GLY A 399 6.55 30.79 3.51
C GLY A 399 7.83 30.56 4.32
N HIS A 400 7.68 29.96 5.50
CA HIS A 400 8.76 29.66 6.44
C HIS A 400 8.46 28.35 7.18
N VAL A 401 9.50 27.61 7.57
CA VAL A 401 9.35 26.35 8.32
C VAL A 401 10.15 26.43 9.63
N ILE A 402 9.54 25.97 10.73
CA ILE A 402 10.17 25.86 12.04
C ILE A 402 10.47 24.38 12.33
N VAL A 403 11.69 24.10 12.75
CA VAL A 403 12.16 22.76 13.12
C VAL A 403 12.52 22.77 14.61
N SER A 404 11.71 22.07 15.40
CA SER A 404 11.99 21.89 16.83
C SER A 404 13.05 20.80 17.06
N LEU A 405 14.05 21.10 17.87
CA LEU A 405 15.18 20.23 18.16
C LEU A 405 15.20 19.78 19.62
N ARG A 406 15.68 18.56 19.82
CA ARG A 406 15.97 17.97 21.13
C ARG A 406 17.11 16.96 20.99
N HIS A 407 17.90 16.81 22.04
CA HIS A 407 18.95 15.79 22.08
C HIS A 407 18.36 14.39 21.78
N PRO A 408 18.96 13.58 20.87
CA PRO A 408 18.38 12.32 20.41
C PRO A 408 18.05 11.33 21.53
N VAL A 409 18.93 11.18 22.52
CA VAL A 409 18.71 10.30 23.69
C VAL A 409 17.47 10.75 24.47
N SER A 410 17.37 12.05 24.77
CA SER A 410 16.28 12.61 25.56
C SER A 410 14.95 12.55 24.80
N ARG A 411 14.99 12.70 23.48
CA ARG A 411 13.83 12.50 22.58
C ARG A 411 13.31 11.06 22.66
N ILE A 412 14.19 10.07 22.56
CA ILE A 412 13.83 8.65 22.62
C ILE A 412 13.28 8.30 24.01
N VAL A 413 13.95 8.70 25.09
CA VAL A 413 13.46 8.48 26.47
C VAL A 413 12.09 9.12 26.68
N SER A 414 11.89 10.34 26.18
CA SER A 414 10.57 11.00 26.26
C SER A 414 9.48 10.24 25.49
N GLY A 415 9.82 9.64 24.37
CA GLY A 415 8.91 8.77 23.59
C GLY A 415 8.55 7.50 24.35
N MET A 416 9.56 6.82 24.90
CA MET A 416 9.38 5.61 25.71
C MET A 416 8.48 5.87 26.93
N GLN A 417 8.74 6.95 27.67
CA GLN A 417 7.90 7.40 28.79
C GLN A 417 6.43 7.61 28.38
N TRP A 418 6.20 8.20 27.20
CA TRP A 418 4.86 8.43 26.68
C TRP A 418 4.16 7.12 26.32
N HIS A 419 4.84 6.20 25.64
CA HIS A 419 4.28 4.88 25.33
C HIS A 419 3.93 4.08 26.58
N THR A 420 4.79 4.05 27.60
CA THR A 420 4.49 3.38 28.88
C THR A 420 3.29 4.01 29.59
N ARG A 421 3.15 5.34 29.56
CA ARG A 421 1.96 6.02 30.12
C ARG A 421 0.68 5.61 29.39
N LEU A 422 0.70 5.56 28.06
CA LEU A 422 -0.45 5.12 27.25
C LEU A 422 -0.82 3.66 27.53
N HIS A 423 0.17 2.78 27.67
CA HIS A 423 -0.05 1.38 28.03
C HIS A 423 -0.74 1.26 29.40
N ASN A 424 -0.24 1.96 30.41
CA ASN A 424 -0.84 1.94 31.74
C ASN A 424 -2.26 2.51 31.76
N LEU A 425 -2.53 3.53 30.94
CA LEU A 425 -3.86 4.10 30.79
C LEU A 425 -4.83 3.10 30.12
N SER A 426 -4.41 2.41 29.07
CA SER A 426 -5.24 1.42 28.38
C SER A 426 -5.62 0.27 29.32
N LEU A 427 -4.67 -0.28 30.08
CA LEU A 427 -4.92 -1.29 31.11
C LEU A 427 -5.90 -0.81 32.18
N SER A 428 -5.79 0.46 32.60
CA SER A 428 -6.69 1.06 33.59
C SER A 428 -8.12 1.18 33.06
N ILE A 429 -8.29 1.56 31.79
CA ILE A 429 -9.60 1.63 31.12
C ILE A 429 -10.21 0.24 30.99
N GLU A 430 -9.43 -0.76 30.58
CA GLU A 430 -9.93 -2.14 30.46
C GLU A 430 -10.35 -2.72 31.82
N ALA A 431 -9.57 -2.48 32.87
CA ALA A 431 -9.93 -2.87 34.23
C ALA A 431 -11.22 -2.17 34.69
N ALA A 432 -11.42 -0.89 34.34
CA ALA A 432 -12.66 -0.16 34.63
C ALA A 432 -13.87 -0.70 33.85
N LEU A 433 -13.69 -1.04 32.57
CA LEU A 433 -14.73 -1.63 31.72
C LEU A 433 -15.14 -3.02 32.22
N ASN A 434 -14.18 -3.84 32.65
CA ASN A 434 -14.43 -5.20 33.15
C ASN A 434 -15.02 -5.23 34.58
N SER A 435 -14.83 -4.17 35.37
CA SER A 435 -15.33 -4.09 36.75
C SER A 435 -16.70 -3.42 36.89
N SER A 436 -17.23 -2.79 35.83
CA SER A 436 -18.51 -2.07 35.88
C SER A 436 -19.65 -2.84 35.19
N ASN A 437 -20.63 -3.28 35.98
CA ASN A 437 -21.93 -3.74 35.47
C ASN A 437 -22.59 -2.57 34.73
N MET A 438 -22.88 -2.73 33.42
CA MET A 438 -23.27 -1.67 32.50
C MET A 438 -24.33 -0.69 33.05
N SER A 439 -23.89 0.43 33.61
CA SER A 439 -24.60 1.71 33.50
C SER A 439 -23.66 2.86 33.91
N LYS A 440 -23.41 3.77 32.97
CA LYS A 440 -22.82 5.10 33.15
C LYS A 440 -21.29 5.14 33.37
N ILE A 441 -20.53 4.92 32.30
CA ILE A 441 -19.29 5.68 32.12
C ILE A 441 -19.72 7.10 31.74
N SER A 442 -19.31 8.09 32.54
CA SER A 442 -19.63 9.50 32.29
C SER A 442 -18.90 9.98 31.03
N LYS A 443 -19.55 10.80 30.19
CA LYS A 443 -18.92 11.40 28.99
C LYS A 443 -17.59 12.10 29.31
N SER A 444 -17.42 12.62 30.52
CA SER A 444 -16.18 13.25 31.01
C SER A 444 -15.00 12.27 31.14
N GLN A 445 -15.24 10.99 31.45
CA GLN A 445 -14.16 9.98 31.54
C GLN A 445 -13.75 9.45 30.16
N ALA A 446 -14.69 9.38 29.21
CA ALA A 446 -14.36 9.08 27.81
C ALA A 446 -13.65 10.26 27.13
N LYS A 447 -14.03 11.51 27.47
CA LYS A 447 -13.43 12.75 26.93
C LYS A 447 -11.98 12.94 27.42
N ALA A 448 -11.69 12.66 28.70
CA ALA A 448 -10.31 12.66 29.21
C ALA A 448 -9.41 11.58 28.60
N ALA A 449 -9.98 10.51 28.05
CA ALA A 449 -9.24 9.42 27.43
C ALA A 449 -9.01 9.64 25.92
N ALA A 450 -9.77 10.50 25.26
CA ALA A 450 -9.69 10.73 23.82
C ALA A 450 -8.75 11.88 23.40
N GLY A 451 -8.30 12.71 24.35
CA GLY A 451 -7.73 14.02 24.00
C GLY A 451 -8.84 14.95 23.50
N ASP A 452 -8.78 16.23 23.86
CA ASP A 452 -9.80 17.20 23.48
C ASP A 452 -9.69 17.59 21.99
N ASP A 453 -10.17 16.73 21.09
CA ASP A 453 -10.52 17.12 19.72
C ASP A 453 -11.96 17.66 19.72
N GLU A 454 -12.14 18.89 20.22
CA GLU A 454 -13.43 19.60 20.14
C GLU A 454 -13.43 20.70 19.06
N GLN A 455 -12.61 20.57 18.01
CA GLN A 455 -12.61 21.52 16.89
C GLN A 455 -12.36 20.94 15.49
N SER A 456 -12.75 19.67 15.24
CA SER A 456 -13.01 19.18 13.88
C SER A 456 -14.52 19.08 13.63
N ASP A 457 -15.13 20.21 13.30
CA ASP A 457 -16.53 20.25 12.83
C ASP A 457 -16.67 19.86 11.34
N ASN A 458 -15.61 19.28 10.74
CA ASN A 458 -15.65 18.70 9.40
C ASN A 458 -14.64 17.54 9.28
N GLY A 459 -15.13 16.31 9.47
CA GLY A 459 -14.50 15.09 8.92
C GLY A 459 -13.92 14.13 9.97
N GLN A 460 -14.69 13.08 10.27
CA GLN A 460 -14.25 11.77 10.76
C GLN A 460 -13.06 11.75 11.75
N LEU A 461 -13.36 11.93 13.04
CA LEU A 461 -12.58 11.28 14.10
C LEU A 461 -12.63 9.77 13.89
N SER A 462 -11.54 9.21 13.36
CA SER A 462 -11.48 7.79 13.08
C SER A 462 -11.45 7.02 14.41
N HIS A 463 -12.34 6.03 14.55
CA HIS A 463 -12.22 4.97 15.53
C HIS A 463 -10.89 4.17 15.41
N GLY A 464 -10.00 4.51 14.45
CA GLY A 464 -8.70 3.91 14.21
C GLY A 464 -7.63 4.27 15.23
N ALA A 465 -7.63 5.49 15.80
CA ALA A 465 -6.59 5.90 16.75
C ALA A 465 -6.55 5.06 18.05
N TYR A 466 -7.70 4.52 18.47
CA TYR A 466 -7.80 3.60 19.61
C TYR A 466 -7.49 2.13 19.24
N SER A 467 -7.64 1.77 17.96
CA SER A 467 -7.29 0.45 17.41
C SER A 467 -5.78 0.29 17.25
N LEU A 468 -5.08 1.34 16.80
CA LEU A 468 -3.61 1.44 16.73
C LEU A 468 -2.93 0.97 18.00
N GLN A 469 -3.54 1.24 19.14
CA GLN A 469 -2.91 1.00 20.42
C GLN A 469 -2.99 -0.48 20.82
N LYS A 470 -4.06 -1.21 20.47
CA LYS A 470 -4.29 -2.54 21.07
C LYS A 470 -3.37 -3.66 20.55
N GLU A 471 -2.87 -3.56 19.31
CA GLU A 471 -1.92 -4.52 18.73
C GLU A 471 -0.45 -4.02 18.75
N VAL A 472 -0.22 -2.71 18.97
CA VAL A 472 1.13 -2.14 19.20
C VAL A 472 1.66 -2.45 20.62
N PHE A 473 0.80 -2.90 21.54
CA PHE A 473 1.20 -3.37 22.88
C PHE A 473 1.61 -4.86 22.92
N SER A 474 2.28 -5.37 21.89
CA SER A 474 3.00 -6.66 21.99
C SER A 474 4.30 -6.54 22.82
N PHE A 475 4.74 -5.30 23.08
CA PHE A 475 5.91 -5.03 23.89
C PHE A 475 5.40 -4.45 25.22
N ASP A 476 5.20 -5.33 26.21
CA ASP A 476 4.55 -5.00 27.50
C ASP A 476 5.21 -3.84 28.24
N ASP A 477 6.47 -3.51 27.92
CA ASP A 477 7.18 -2.32 28.40
C ASP A 477 8.14 -1.73 27.35
N PHE A 478 7.86 -0.52 26.85
CA PHE A 478 8.82 0.32 26.11
C PHE A 478 9.93 0.82 27.06
N ASN A 479 10.76 -0.09 27.57
CA ASN A 479 11.93 0.19 28.41
C ASN A 479 13.22 -0.19 27.65
N HIS A 480 14.37 -0.27 28.33
CA HIS A 480 15.65 -0.60 27.68
C HIS A 480 15.60 -1.90 26.85
N SER A 481 14.72 -2.86 27.18
CA SER A 481 14.55 -4.11 26.43
C SER A 481 14.05 -3.88 25.01
N TYR A 482 13.30 -2.82 24.74
CA TYR A 482 12.89 -2.45 23.37
C TYR A 482 14.09 -2.02 22.53
N VAL A 483 14.96 -1.19 23.10
CA VAL A 483 16.19 -0.74 22.42
C VAL A 483 17.21 -1.87 22.30
N ASP A 484 17.29 -2.75 23.30
CA ASP A 484 18.08 -3.98 23.18
C ASP A 484 17.57 -4.88 22.07
N ALA A 485 16.25 -5.08 21.96
CA ALA A 485 15.64 -5.85 20.88
C ALA A 485 15.91 -5.22 19.51
N LEU A 486 15.80 -3.89 19.34
CA LEU A 486 16.17 -3.22 18.08
C LEU A 486 17.64 -3.44 17.70
N ARG A 487 18.54 -3.37 18.68
CA ARG A 487 19.99 -3.44 18.48
C ARG A 487 20.51 -4.87 18.29
N ASN A 488 19.89 -5.86 18.91
CA ASN A 488 20.36 -7.24 18.97
C ASN A 488 19.52 -8.17 18.09
N THR A 489 20.04 -8.56 16.93
CA THR A 489 19.35 -9.47 15.99
C THR A 489 19.09 -10.87 16.56
N SER A 490 19.79 -11.25 17.64
CA SER A 490 19.54 -12.53 18.33
C SER A 490 18.48 -12.44 19.43
N ASP A 491 17.94 -11.25 19.70
CA ASP A 491 16.86 -11.07 20.66
C ASP A 491 15.56 -11.69 20.10
N PRO A 492 14.81 -12.50 20.88
CA PRO A 492 13.57 -13.11 20.41
C PRO A 492 12.52 -12.08 19.97
N ASN A 493 12.58 -10.85 20.49
CA ASN A 493 11.66 -9.77 20.15
C ASN A 493 12.20 -8.83 19.06
N HIS A 494 13.37 -9.10 18.47
CA HIS A 494 13.97 -8.25 17.45
C HIS A 494 13.03 -7.97 16.27
N ARG A 495 12.43 -9.03 15.70
CA ARG A 495 11.49 -8.94 14.58
C ARG A 495 10.28 -8.08 14.92
N ILE A 496 9.76 -8.22 16.14
CA ILE A 496 8.60 -7.45 16.65
C ILE A 496 8.99 -5.98 16.79
N ALA A 497 10.16 -5.70 17.39
CA ALA A 497 10.64 -4.34 17.58
C ALA A 497 10.82 -3.61 16.24
N LEU A 498 11.40 -4.29 15.23
CA LEU A 498 11.54 -3.75 13.87
C LEU A 498 10.20 -3.56 13.16
N ASP A 499 9.25 -4.50 13.30
CA ASP A 499 7.91 -4.35 12.71
C ASP A 499 7.23 -3.09 13.25
N VAL A 500 7.25 -2.88 14.57
CA VAL A 500 6.69 -1.68 15.21
C VAL A 500 7.41 -0.42 14.74
N GLN A 501 8.74 -0.45 14.63
CA GLN A 501 9.55 0.72 14.30
C GLN A 501 9.43 1.14 12.83
N TYR A 502 9.36 0.18 11.92
CA TYR A 502 9.31 0.39 10.48
C TYR A 502 7.89 0.54 9.92
N ARG A 503 6.83 0.29 10.70
CA ARG A 503 5.46 0.56 10.23
C ARG A 503 5.32 2.00 9.70
N PRO A 504 4.70 2.24 8.52
CA PRO A 504 4.76 3.53 7.84
C PRO A 504 4.30 4.73 8.68
N TYR A 505 3.31 4.55 9.55
CA TYR A 505 2.74 5.60 10.39
C TYR A 505 2.94 5.37 11.89
N SER A 506 3.86 4.48 12.25
CA SER A 506 4.14 4.13 13.64
C SER A 506 5.44 4.76 14.13
N ASN A 507 5.49 4.98 15.45
CA ASN A 507 6.68 5.23 16.25
C ASN A 507 7.71 6.22 15.65
N SER A 508 7.28 7.46 15.43
CA SER A 508 8.13 8.52 14.85
C SER A 508 9.24 9.03 15.77
N ILE A 509 9.37 8.50 17.00
CA ILE A 509 10.36 8.97 18.01
C ILE A 509 11.81 8.71 17.58
N PHE A 510 12.03 7.74 16.69
CA PHE A 510 13.33 7.45 16.08
C PHE A 510 13.56 8.22 14.76
N MET A 511 12.60 8.97 14.21
CA MET A 511 12.85 9.65 12.91
C MET A 511 13.99 10.68 13.00
N PRO A 512 15.06 10.57 12.19
CA PRO A 512 16.23 11.43 12.31
C PRO A 512 15.95 12.84 11.78
N VAL A 513 16.39 13.87 12.49
CA VAL A 513 16.21 15.27 12.08
C VAL A 513 16.95 15.55 10.77
N VAL A 514 18.22 15.18 10.69
CA VAL A 514 19.06 15.51 9.54
C VAL A 514 18.65 14.71 8.30
N ASP A 515 18.57 13.38 8.42
CA ASP A 515 18.36 12.49 7.29
C ASP A 515 16.90 12.41 6.81
N PHE A 516 15.93 12.87 7.62
CA PHE A 516 14.51 12.88 7.26
C PHE A 516 13.93 14.29 7.21
N TYR A 517 13.85 14.98 8.35
CA TYR A 517 13.12 16.26 8.43
C TYR A 517 13.81 17.40 7.66
N MET A 518 15.14 17.34 7.51
CA MET A 518 15.93 18.29 6.73
C MET A 518 16.28 17.78 5.32
N LYS A 519 15.83 16.58 4.95
CA LYS A 519 16.17 15.97 3.66
C LYS A 519 15.65 16.83 2.51
N GLY A 520 16.54 17.12 1.55
CA GLY A 520 16.20 17.88 0.34
C GLY A 520 16.27 19.40 0.50
N VAL A 521 16.38 19.92 1.73
CA VAL A 521 16.49 21.37 1.96
C VAL A 521 17.79 21.90 1.34
N THR A 522 17.64 22.83 0.41
CA THR A 522 18.75 23.51 -0.26
C THR A 522 19.33 24.63 0.60
N ASN A 523 20.53 25.11 0.24
CA ASN A 523 21.13 26.28 0.92
C ASN A 523 20.29 27.55 0.81
N GLU A 524 19.52 27.70 -0.27
CA GLU A 524 18.61 28.84 -0.46
C GLU A 524 17.41 28.73 0.50
N GLU A 525 16.79 27.54 0.54
CA GLU A 525 15.68 27.23 1.44
C GLU A 525 16.05 27.30 2.92
N LEU A 526 17.31 27.02 3.27
CA LEU A 526 17.77 27.08 4.67
C LEU A 526 17.57 28.47 5.29
N SER A 527 17.56 29.54 4.49
CA SER A 527 17.25 30.90 4.96
C SER A 527 15.79 31.07 5.42
N ARG A 528 14.91 30.15 5.05
CA ARG A 528 13.47 30.09 5.37
C ARG A 528 13.17 29.00 6.41
N VAL A 529 14.21 28.49 7.07
CA VAL A 529 14.09 27.49 8.14
C VAL A 529 14.62 28.09 9.43
N SER A 530 13.80 28.06 10.49
CA SER A 530 14.22 28.44 11.83
C SER A 530 14.29 27.22 12.75
N PHE A 531 15.34 27.16 13.58
CA PHE A 531 15.50 26.12 14.59
C PHE A 531 15.09 26.66 15.95
N VAL A 532 14.36 25.84 16.71
CA VAL A 532 13.97 26.14 18.09
C VAL A 532 14.32 24.95 18.98
N CYS A 533 14.86 25.21 20.16
CA CYS A 533 15.35 24.17 21.05
C CYS A 533 14.31 23.89 22.15
N THR A 534 14.01 22.61 22.40
CA THR A 534 13.01 22.24 23.43
C THR A 534 13.33 22.84 24.81
N CYS A 535 14.62 22.98 25.15
CA CYS A 535 15.06 23.51 26.45
C CYS A 535 14.80 25.01 26.63
N THR A 536 14.64 25.76 25.53
CA THR A 536 14.43 27.22 25.47
C THR A 536 13.29 27.55 24.51
N LEU A 537 12.29 26.66 24.44
CA LEU A 537 11.25 26.74 23.43
C LEU A 537 10.54 28.10 23.45
N LYS A 538 10.31 28.64 24.66
CA LYS A 538 9.70 29.96 24.82
C LYS A 538 10.57 31.06 24.21
N GLU A 539 11.83 31.14 24.62
CA GLU A 539 12.76 32.19 24.19
C GLU A 539 13.00 32.14 22.68
N ASP A 540 13.13 30.92 22.13
CA ASP A 540 13.32 30.71 20.70
C ASP A 540 12.05 31.08 19.90
N MET A 541 10.86 30.77 20.42
CA MET A 541 9.60 31.15 19.77
C MET A 541 9.33 32.66 19.87
N ASP A 542 9.68 33.30 20.98
CA ASP A 542 9.63 34.77 21.10
C ASP A 542 10.52 35.43 20.03
N ARG A 543 11.73 34.90 19.85
CA ARG A 543 12.64 35.37 18.81
C ARG A 543 12.06 35.18 17.41
N VAL A 544 11.59 33.97 17.07
CA VAL A 544 11.02 33.67 15.75
C VAL A 544 9.75 34.48 15.47
N SER A 545 8.87 34.64 16.47
CA SER A 545 7.66 35.47 16.39
C SER A 545 7.99 36.91 16.02
N ASN A 546 9.03 37.48 16.63
CA ASN A 546 9.49 38.83 16.33
C ASN A 546 10.17 38.93 14.95
N GLU A 547 11.04 37.98 14.59
CA GLU A 547 11.71 37.94 13.28
C GLU A 547 10.71 37.85 12.12
N LEU A 548 9.63 37.08 12.29
CA LEU A 548 8.63 36.80 11.26
C LEU A 548 7.35 37.64 11.40
N ASN A 549 7.29 38.54 12.38
CA ASN A 549 6.12 39.39 12.68
C ASN A 549 4.81 38.60 12.90
N LEU A 550 4.88 37.47 13.61
CA LEU A 550 3.74 36.58 13.85
C LEU A 550 2.80 37.07 14.96
N ASN A 551 3.27 37.97 15.84
CA ASN A 551 2.54 38.47 17.01
C ASN A 551 2.01 37.35 17.93
N LEU A 552 2.77 36.26 18.09
CA LEU A 552 2.43 35.18 19.02
C LEU A 552 2.52 35.66 20.48
N ASP A 553 1.48 35.41 21.28
CA ASP A 553 1.50 35.60 22.73
C ASP A 553 1.96 34.32 23.43
N THR A 554 3.27 34.06 23.37
CA THR A 554 3.87 32.83 23.90
C THR A 554 3.67 32.68 25.41
N GLU A 555 3.59 33.81 26.14
CA GLU A 555 3.44 33.84 27.59
C GLU A 555 2.01 33.47 27.98
N ALA A 556 1.00 34.06 27.34
CA ALA A 556 -0.39 33.65 27.56
C ALA A 556 -0.63 32.21 27.13
N PHE A 557 -0.03 31.75 26.03
CA PHE A 557 -0.17 30.37 25.57
C PHE A 557 0.39 29.37 26.60
N LEU A 558 1.62 29.55 27.05
CA LEU A 558 2.25 28.68 28.05
C LEU A 558 1.56 28.77 29.42
N GLN A 559 1.02 29.94 29.78
CA GLN A 559 0.26 30.12 31.01
C GLN A 559 -1.12 29.46 30.93
N HIS A 560 -1.78 29.50 29.76
CA HIS A 560 -3.03 28.80 29.51
C HIS A 560 -2.83 27.28 29.51
N GLN A 561 -1.74 26.80 28.92
CA GLN A 561 -1.33 25.40 28.98
C GLN A 561 -1.17 24.97 30.45
N ARG A 562 -0.45 25.75 31.27
CA ARG A 562 -0.33 25.52 32.73
C ARG A 562 -1.64 25.57 33.53
N CYS A 563 -2.68 26.23 33.03
CA CYS A 563 -3.98 26.38 33.71
C CYS A 563 -5.05 25.39 33.24
N SER A 564 -4.95 24.90 32.00
CA SER A 564 -5.76 23.80 31.43
C SER A 564 -5.36 22.42 32.00
N GLU A 565 -4.45 22.43 32.96
CA GLU A 565 -3.53 21.36 33.27
C GLU A 565 -3.88 20.66 34.60
N ILE A 566 -5.17 20.59 34.96
CA ILE A 566 -5.68 19.62 35.95
C ILE A 566 -5.62 18.17 35.38
N LEU A 567 -5.24 18.02 34.11
CA LEU A 567 -4.82 16.77 33.47
C LEU A 567 -3.42 16.91 32.82
N THR A 568 -2.49 17.49 33.59
CA THR A 568 -1.09 17.73 33.20
C THR A 568 -0.37 16.48 32.73
N HIS A 569 0.09 16.50 31.48
CA HIS A 569 1.38 15.95 31.16
C HIS A 569 2.43 16.80 31.90
N GLU A 570 2.74 16.48 33.15
CA GLU A 570 3.94 17.01 33.81
C GLU A 570 5.16 16.58 32.96
N SER A 571 5.58 17.46 32.04
CA SER A 571 6.93 17.50 31.49
C SER A 571 7.79 18.41 32.37
N VAL A 572 7.67 18.24 33.69
CA VAL A 572 8.55 18.88 34.65
C VAL A 572 9.78 17.98 34.76
N SER A 573 10.69 18.11 33.79
CA SER A 573 12.05 17.56 33.77
C SER A 573 12.24 16.09 34.23
N SER A 574 12.26 15.15 33.28
CA SER A 574 12.93 13.87 33.56
C SER A 574 13.71 13.31 32.37
N SER A 575 13.22 13.32 31.13
CA SER A 575 13.96 12.69 30.02
C SER A 575 15.26 13.40 29.58
N ASP A 576 15.43 14.69 29.92
CA ASP A 576 16.68 15.43 29.64
C ASP A 576 17.75 15.21 30.74
N ASP A 577 17.34 14.71 31.92
CA ASP A 577 18.24 14.39 33.03
C ASP A 577 19.01 13.08 32.76
N PRO A 578 20.35 13.08 32.79
CA PRO A 578 21.16 11.87 32.64
C PRO A 578 20.79 10.73 33.60
N GLU A 579 20.42 11.02 34.85
CA GLU A 579 20.05 9.99 35.83
C GLU A 579 18.77 9.27 35.42
N VAL A 580 17.79 10.02 34.92
CA VAL A 580 16.54 9.46 34.41
C VAL A 580 16.79 8.73 33.09
N GLN A 581 17.64 9.24 32.20
CA GLN A 581 18.02 8.52 30.98
C GLN A 581 18.56 7.13 31.32
N LEU A 582 19.37 7.01 32.39
CA LEU A 582 19.89 5.72 32.88
C LEU A 582 18.83 4.82 33.54
N GLN A 583 17.69 5.36 33.99
CA GLN A 583 16.55 4.55 34.43
C GLN A 583 15.83 3.87 33.25
N TRP A 584 15.83 4.53 32.09
CA TRP A 584 15.11 4.08 30.90
C TRP A 584 15.99 3.32 29.90
N LEU A 585 17.28 3.63 29.84
CA LEU A 585 18.25 3.08 28.91
C LEU A 585 19.51 2.62 29.64
N SER A 586 20.04 1.46 29.26
CA SER A 586 21.39 1.09 29.68
C SER A 586 22.42 2.04 29.07
N GLN A 587 23.58 2.21 29.71
CA GLN A 587 24.67 3.02 29.15
C GLN A 587 25.04 2.57 27.73
N ARG A 588 25.03 1.26 27.49
CA ARG A 588 25.28 0.67 26.16
C ARG A 588 24.26 1.13 25.12
N ASN A 589 23.00 1.27 25.48
CA ASN A 589 21.95 1.75 24.57
C ASN A 589 22.04 3.26 24.35
N ILE A 590 22.44 4.03 25.37
CA ILE A 590 22.76 5.46 25.21
C ILE A 590 23.91 5.64 24.21
N ASP A 591 25.01 4.90 24.39
CA ASP A 591 26.17 4.98 23.50
C ASP A 591 25.81 4.58 22.06
N TRP A 592 25.03 3.51 21.91
CA TRP A 592 24.54 3.07 20.60
C TRP A 592 23.64 4.12 19.93
N ILE A 593 22.71 4.75 20.67
CA ILE A 593 21.88 5.83 20.14
C ILE A 593 22.76 6.99 19.66
N ARG A 594 23.72 7.44 20.47
CA ARG A 594 24.65 8.51 20.08
C ARG A 594 25.43 8.17 18.82
N GLU A 595 25.86 6.91 18.69
CA GLU A 595 26.57 6.44 17.49
C GLU A 595 25.70 6.53 16.24
N ILE A 596 24.49 5.97 16.26
CA ILE A 596 23.62 5.96 15.08
C ILE A 596 23.00 7.34 14.76
N TYR A 597 22.87 8.23 15.76
CA TYR A 597 22.36 9.60 15.60
C TYR A 597 23.47 10.66 15.67
N ALA A 598 24.73 10.32 15.38
CA ALA A 598 25.84 11.26 15.51
C ALA A 598 25.63 12.56 14.70
N ALA A 599 24.98 12.47 13.53
CA ALA A 599 24.63 13.64 12.71
C ALA A 599 23.57 14.52 13.41
N ASP A 600 22.52 13.92 13.97
CA ASP A 600 21.48 14.64 14.71
C ASP A 600 22.02 15.24 16.01
N GLU A 601 22.90 14.56 16.73
CA GLU A 601 23.55 15.07 17.94
C GLU A 601 24.46 16.27 17.61
N ALA A 602 25.29 16.17 16.57
CA ALA A 602 26.10 17.29 16.10
C ALA A 602 25.24 18.48 15.66
N PHE A 603 24.14 18.22 14.93
CA PHE A 603 23.20 19.24 14.49
C PHE A 603 22.51 19.92 15.69
N TYR A 604 22.06 19.14 16.66
CA TYR A 604 21.52 19.66 17.92
C TYR A 604 22.53 20.54 18.64
N LEU A 605 23.79 20.10 18.81
CA LEU A 605 24.82 20.88 19.50
C LEU A 605 25.15 22.19 18.77
N GLN A 606 25.12 22.18 17.43
CA GLN A 606 25.31 23.38 16.62
C GLN A 606 24.23 24.45 16.89
N HIS A 607 22.98 24.03 17.06
CA HIS A 607 21.83 24.94 17.16
C HIS A 607 21.35 25.18 18.60
N CYS A 608 21.67 24.29 19.53
CA CYS A 608 21.15 24.25 20.90
C CYS A 608 22.27 24.17 21.95
N SER A 609 23.48 24.64 21.65
CA SER A 609 24.63 24.62 22.57
C SER A 609 24.35 25.27 23.94
N HIS A 610 23.46 26.26 24.00
CA HIS A 610 23.06 26.89 25.26
C HIS A 610 22.32 25.94 26.20
N CYS A 611 21.66 24.89 25.69
CA CYS A 611 21.00 23.88 26.53
C CYS A 611 21.99 23.12 27.42
N GLU A 612 23.23 22.87 26.96
CA GLU A 612 24.25 22.20 27.77
C GLU A 612 24.71 23.06 28.94
N SER A 613 24.75 24.38 28.75
CA SER A 613 25.15 25.31 29.81
C SER A 613 24.14 25.36 30.96
N ILE A 614 22.85 25.14 30.66
CA ILE A 614 21.77 25.10 31.64
C ILE A 614 21.79 23.75 32.39
N ALA A 615 22.01 22.64 31.69
CA ALA A 615 22.14 21.31 32.30
C ALA A 615 23.33 21.25 33.28
N ASN A 616 24.47 21.83 32.90
CA ASN A 616 25.67 21.89 33.76
C ASN A 616 25.56 22.90 34.91
N GLN A 617 24.56 23.78 34.93
CA GLN A 617 24.28 24.70 36.04
C GLN A 617 23.26 24.11 37.03
N ALA A 618 22.47 23.14 36.58
CA ALA A 618 21.46 22.45 37.39
C ALA A 618 22.03 21.21 38.12
N ALA A 619 23.11 20.62 37.60
CA ALA A 619 23.92 19.58 38.25
C ALA A 619 24.99 20.20 39.17
#